data_AF-A0A6C0RIQ5-F1
#
_entry.id   AF-A0A6C0RIQ5-F1
#
_cell.length_a   1.000
_cell.length_b   1.000
_cell.length_c   1.000
_cell.angle_alpha   90.00
_cell.angle_beta   90.00
_cell.angle_gamma   90.00
#
_symmetry.space_group_name_H-M   'P 1'
#
loop_
_entity.id
_entity.type
_entity.pdbx_description
1 polymer ?
#
loop_
_entity_poly.entity_id
_entity_poly.type
_entity_poly.pdbx_seq_one_letter_code
_entity_poly.pdbx_strand_id
1 'polypeptide(L)'
;MRNIPLYLQIVIALFLGIIWALLSSYLGWSNFTNNWIAPFGDIFIALLKLIAIPLILFSIIGGIVGLGNPKDLGKMGLKTLSFYIGTTFMAVALGLLLVNTISPGKKLSEEVRVESRIAYEIWAEDNNIESIANPALNNNKLYKEALKNRDNIASSSEVNPEDIVQPPQKEKGPLQALVDIIPENIFNALSGNGSMLQIIFFAIFFGIALLYIKPKKADPIIQLVNGMSDAFIKMIDIIMIASPYFVFALMAGVVNDIAGDDIRKVLELFMGLTWYSVIVFGGLLIMAFVLYPLLLKAFGVNIKYRDFFRGISPAQVLAFSSSSSAATLPVTMECVEENLKIDKKTVSFVLPIGATINMDGTSLYQAVAVIFLAQMHMIDLSLGQQLTVVLTATLASIGSAAIPSAGLVMLMVVLQSVGLNPAWIAIILPVDRILDMMRTVVNVTGDATVCTLVDKTSTGINKK
;
A
#
# COMPACT_ATOMS: atom_id res chain seq x y z
N MET A 1 11.67 30.73 16.81
CA MET A 1 12.18 29.46 16.23
C MET A 1 11.87 29.45 14.74
N ARG A 2 12.74 30.01 13.90
CA ARG A 2 12.65 29.94 12.44
C ARG A 2 13.90 29.20 11.96
N ASN A 3 13.70 28.19 11.08
CA ASN A 3 14.67 27.50 10.21
C ASN A 3 14.72 25.96 10.27
N ILE A 4 13.77 25.27 10.91
CA ILE A 4 13.65 23.80 10.73
C ILE A 4 12.75 23.55 9.51
N PRO A 5 13.24 22.88 8.45
CA PRO A 5 12.41 22.51 7.30
C PRO A 5 11.20 21.68 7.73
N LEU A 6 10.06 21.84 7.04
CA LEU A 6 8.81 21.18 7.41
C LEU A 6 8.97 19.66 7.56
N TYR A 7 9.63 18.98 6.61
CA TYR A 7 9.87 17.54 6.70
C TYR A 7 10.56 17.13 8.01
N LEU A 8 11.50 17.94 8.51
CA LEU A 8 12.22 17.65 9.75
C LEU A 8 11.33 17.89 10.98
N GLN A 9 10.43 18.87 10.92
CA GLN A 9 9.43 19.07 11.98
C GLN A 9 8.49 17.86 12.08
N ILE A 10 8.04 17.32 10.94
CA ILE A 10 7.17 16.16 10.91
C ILE A 10 7.91 14.92 11.42
N VAL A 11 9.18 14.71 11.04
CA VAL A 11 10.01 13.61 11.58
C VAL A 11 10.15 13.72 13.11
N ILE A 12 10.46 14.91 13.62
CA ILE A 12 10.56 15.14 15.07
C ILE A 12 9.23 14.81 15.76
N ALA A 13 8.12 15.29 15.20
CA ALA A 13 6.79 15.05 15.74
C ALA A 13 6.40 13.56 15.76
N LEU A 14 6.77 12.81 14.72
CA LEU A 14 6.59 11.36 14.65
C LEU A 14 7.32 10.67 15.81
N PHE A 15 8.59 10.98 16.04
CA PHE A 15 9.35 10.40 17.15
C PHE A 15 8.77 10.79 18.51
N LEU A 16 8.35 12.04 18.68
CA LEU A 16 7.70 12.49 19.90
C LEU A 16 6.37 11.76 20.15
N GLY A 17 5.60 11.47 19.09
CA GLY A 17 4.35 10.71 19.20
C GLY A 17 4.58 9.28 19.67
N ILE A 18 5.62 8.62 19.13
CA ILE A 18 6.02 7.27 19.59
C ILE A 18 6.47 7.30 21.05
N ILE A 19 7.33 8.24 21.44
CA ILE A 19 7.80 8.39 22.81
C ILE A 19 6.63 8.64 23.76
N TRP A 20 5.70 9.51 23.36
CA TRP A 20 4.49 9.79 24.13
C TRP A 20 3.65 8.52 24.32
N ALA A 21 3.42 7.73 23.26
CA ALA A 21 2.65 6.50 23.36
C ALA A 21 3.28 5.48 24.31
N LEU A 22 4.60 5.30 24.26
CA LEU A 22 5.30 4.40 25.18
C LEU A 22 5.22 4.88 26.63
N LEU A 23 5.33 6.19 26.86
CA LEU A 23 5.17 6.79 28.19
C LEU A 23 3.72 6.66 28.68
N SER A 24 2.75 6.92 27.81
CA SER A 24 1.32 6.79 28.07
C SER A 24 0.98 5.36 28.49
N SER A 25 1.47 4.37 27.74
CA SER A 25 1.30 2.94 28.06
C SER A 25 1.90 2.60 29.43
N TYR A 26 3.13 3.04 29.71
CA TYR A 26 3.80 2.78 31.00
C TYR A 26 3.07 3.43 32.19
N LEU A 27 2.45 4.59 32.00
CA LEU A 27 1.73 5.32 33.03
C LEU A 27 0.24 4.94 33.13
N GLY A 28 -0.26 4.04 32.29
CA GLY A 28 -1.69 3.67 32.23
C GLY A 28 -2.59 4.79 31.68
N TRP A 29 -2.04 5.68 30.85
CA TRP A 29 -2.75 6.80 30.23
C TRP A 29 -3.29 6.49 28.83
N SER A 30 -3.33 5.21 28.45
CA SER A 30 -3.78 4.77 27.13
C SER A 30 -5.17 5.30 26.77
N ASN A 31 -6.09 5.31 27.74
CA ASN A 31 -7.42 5.89 27.56
C ASN A 31 -7.40 7.40 27.32
N PHE A 32 -6.48 8.14 27.95
CA PHE A 32 -6.35 9.57 27.72
C PHE A 32 -5.83 9.83 26.31
N THR A 33 -4.78 9.11 25.90
CA THR A 33 -4.22 9.24 24.55
C THR A 33 -5.27 8.93 23.49
N ASN A 34 -6.06 7.86 23.64
CA ASN A 34 -7.09 7.49 22.67
C ASN A 34 -8.27 8.46 22.61
N ASN A 35 -8.68 9.05 23.74
CA ASN A 35 -9.84 9.94 23.76
C ASN A 35 -9.53 11.41 23.47
N TRP A 36 -8.29 11.86 23.70
CA TRP A 36 -7.95 13.28 23.67
C TRP A 36 -6.80 13.65 22.72
N ILE A 37 -5.96 12.68 22.35
CA ILE A 37 -4.82 12.92 21.45
C ILE A 37 -5.10 12.32 20.08
N ALA A 38 -5.38 11.01 20.03
CA ALA A 38 -5.65 10.28 18.79
C ALA A 38 -6.70 10.94 17.87
N PRO A 39 -7.80 11.56 18.38
CA PRO A 39 -8.80 12.19 17.51
C PRO A 39 -8.25 13.32 16.64
N PHE A 40 -7.17 13.99 17.04
CA PHE A 40 -6.50 14.96 16.17
C PHE A 40 -5.83 14.30 14.96
N GLY A 41 -5.33 13.07 15.12
CA GLY A 41 -4.86 12.24 14.02
C GLY A 41 -6.00 11.87 13.06
N ASP A 42 -7.17 11.49 13.60
CA ASP A 42 -8.34 11.18 12.78
C ASP A 42 -8.84 12.39 11.99
N ILE A 43 -8.90 13.57 12.63
CA ILE A 43 -9.23 14.84 11.98
C ILE A 43 -8.28 15.10 10.81
N PHE A 44 -6.98 14.88 11.00
CA PHE A 44 -5.99 15.07 9.95
C PHE A 44 -6.25 14.17 8.74
N ILE A 45 -6.49 12.88 8.97
CA ILE A 45 -6.83 11.94 7.90
C ILE A 45 -8.13 12.34 7.19
N ALA A 46 -9.14 12.78 7.94
CA ALA A 46 -10.40 13.25 7.36
C ALA A 46 -10.20 14.49 6.47
N LEU A 47 -9.39 15.45 6.90
CA LEU A 47 -9.06 16.65 6.12
C LEU A 47 -8.32 16.30 4.82
N LEU A 48 -7.38 15.36 4.87
CA LEU A 48 -6.66 14.90 3.68
C LEU A 48 -7.57 14.16 2.70
N LYS A 49 -8.44 13.27 3.21
CA LYS A 49 -9.44 12.56 2.40
C LYS A 49 -10.45 13.51 1.76
N LEU A 50 -10.87 14.55 2.49
CA LEU A 50 -11.75 15.61 1.98
C LEU A 50 -11.17 16.30 0.74
N ILE A 51 -9.86 16.53 0.72
CA ILE A 51 -9.16 17.19 -0.40
C ILE A 51 -8.85 16.22 -1.52
N ALA A 52 -8.46 14.98 -1.18
CA ALA A 52 -7.96 14.01 -2.15
C ALA A 52 -8.94 13.77 -3.30
N ILE A 53 -10.19 13.41 -3.02
CA ILE A 53 -11.17 13.03 -4.06
C ILE A 53 -11.45 14.18 -5.06
N PRO A 54 -11.84 15.39 -4.61
CA PRO A 54 -12.05 16.51 -5.53
C PRO A 54 -10.77 16.92 -6.27
N LEU A 55 -9.62 16.95 -5.58
CA LEU A 55 -8.35 17.30 -6.21
C LEU A 55 -8.01 16.33 -7.33
N ILE A 56 -8.16 15.02 -7.12
CA ILE A 56 -7.95 13.99 -8.15
C ILE A 56 -8.81 14.28 -9.38
N LEU A 57 -10.12 14.49 -9.16
CA LEU A 57 -11.08 14.75 -10.24
C LEU A 57 -10.64 15.95 -11.08
N PHE A 58 -10.43 17.10 -10.44
CA PHE A 58 -10.08 18.34 -11.15
C PHE A 58 -8.68 18.28 -11.76
N SER A 59 -7.70 17.71 -11.05
CA SER A 59 -6.34 17.59 -11.53
C SER A 59 -6.26 16.71 -12.77
N ILE A 60 -6.90 15.55 -12.78
CA ILE A 60 -6.90 14.66 -13.95
C ILE A 60 -7.56 15.37 -15.12
N ILE A 61 -8.74 15.97 -14.96
CA ILE A 61 -9.41 16.69 -16.05
C ILE A 61 -8.47 17.77 -16.62
N GLY A 62 -7.87 18.60 -15.74
CA GLY A 62 -6.92 19.64 -16.15
C GLY A 62 -5.66 19.09 -16.83
N GLY A 63 -5.12 17.96 -16.33
CA GLY A 63 -3.97 17.27 -16.90
C GLY A 63 -4.24 16.74 -18.30
N ILE A 64 -5.37 16.07 -18.50
CA ILE A 64 -5.81 15.55 -19.81
C ILE A 64 -6.00 16.68 -20.82
N VAL A 65 -6.69 17.74 -20.42
CA VAL A 65 -6.90 18.90 -21.29
C VAL A 65 -5.56 19.56 -21.63
N GLY A 66 -4.64 19.64 -20.67
CA GLY A 66 -3.31 20.20 -20.88
C GLY A 66 -2.48 19.43 -21.93
N LEU A 67 -2.70 18.12 -22.10
CA LEU A 67 -2.02 17.33 -23.13
C LEU A 67 -2.47 17.67 -24.56
N GLY A 68 -3.68 18.20 -24.73
CA GLY A 68 -4.21 18.69 -26.01
C GLY A 68 -4.63 17.61 -27.01
N ASN A 69 -3.86 16.53 -27.18
CA ASN A 69 -4.14 15.46 -28.16
C ASN A 69 -4.36 14.08 -27.48
N PRO A 70 -5.49 13.39 -27.76
CA PRO A 70 -5.74 12.03 -27.27
C PRO A 70 -4.66 10.99 -27.64
N LYS A 71 -3.91 11.18 -28.73
CA LYS A 71 -2.79 10.29 -29.08
C LYS A 71 -1.63 10.38 -28.09
N ASP A 72 -1.38 11.57 -27.55
CA ASP A 72 -0.31 11.78 -26.58
C ASP A 72 -0.71 11.22 -25.21
N LEU A 73 -2.00 11.29 -24.86
CA LEU A 73 -2.58 10.58 -23.73
C LEU A 73 -2.35 9.07 -23.82
N GLY A 74 -2.65 8.44 -24.97
CA GLY A 74 -2.47 7.00 -25.14
C GLY A 74 -1.01 6.56 -24.95
N LYS A 75 -0.04 7.32 -25.50
CA LYS A 75 1.39 7.05 -25.32
C LYS A 75 1.82 7.20 -23.85
N MET A 76 1.37 8.26 -23.20
CA MET A 76 1.71 8.56 -21.82
C MET A 76 1.10 7.54 -20.85
N GLY A 77 -0.17 7.17 -21.06
CA GLY A 77 -0.84 6.09 -20.34
C GLY A 77 -0.13 4.75 -20.49
N LEU A 78 0.20 4.35 -21.73
CA LEU A 78 0.90 3.09 -21.97
C LEU A 78 2.27 3.05 -21.28
N LYS A 79 3.05 4.14 -21.34
CA LYS A 79 4.33 4.23 -20.62
C LYS A 79 4.15 4.14 -19.11
N THR A 80 3.17 4.86 -18.57
CA THR A 80 2.87 4.89 -17.13
C THR A 80 2.53 3.49 -16.63
N LEU A 81 1.61 2.79 -17.30
CA LEU A 81 1.23 1.42 -16.97
C LEU A 81 2.40 0.44 -17.14
N SER A 82 3.23 0.62 -18.18
CA SER A 82 4.40 -0.24 -18.40
C SER A 82 5.42 -0.10 -17.26
N PHE A 83 5.67 1.14 -16.79
CA PHE A 83 6.54 1.37 -15.65
C PHE A 83 5.96 0.79 -14.36
N TYR A 84 4.67 1.02 -14.06
CA TYR A 84 4.03 0.49 -12.85
C TYR A 84 4.00 -1.04 -12.81
N ILE A 85 3.60 -1.70 -13.90
CA ILE A 85 3.66 -3.17 -13.99
C ILE A 85 5.11 -3.65 -13.84
N GLY A 86 6.07 -2.96 -14.47
CA GLY A 86 7.48 -3.30 -14.37
C GLY A 86 8.04 -3.19 -12.95
N THR A 87 7.77 -2.09 -12.24
CA THR A 87 8.22 -1.89 -10.85
C THR A 87 7.53 -2.86 -9.90
N THR A 88 6.23 -3.11 -10.10
CA THR A 88 5.48 -4.05 -9.26
C THR A 88 6.02 -5.47 -9.42
N PHE A 89 6.27 -5.91 -10.66
CA PHE A 89 6.88 -7.21 -10.92
C PHE A 89 8.26 -7.33 -10.28
N MET A 90 9.10 -6.30 -10.37
CA MET A 90 10.41 -6.27 -9.71
C MET A 90 10.28 -6.33 -8.18
N ALA A 91 9.29 -5.65 -7.59
CA ALA A 91 9.03 -5.65 -6.15
C ALA A 91 8.64 -7.04 -5.64
N VAL A 92 7.74 -7.72 -6.35
CA VAL A 92 7.33 -9.09 -6.06
C VAL A 92 8.50 -10.06 -6.22
N ALA A 93 9.25 -9.96 -7.33
CA ALA A 93 10.40 -10.82 -7.59
C ALA A 93 11.48 -10.65 -6.50
N LEU A 94 11.73 -9.42 -6.06
CA LEU A 94 12.62 -9.13 -4.94
C LEU A 94 12.09 -9.74 -3.64
N GLY A 95 10.79 -9.60 -3.33
CA GLY A 95 10.16 -10.21 -2.17
C GLY A 95 10.34 -11.73 -2.14
N LEU A 96 10.03 -12.39 -3.27
CA LEU A 96 10.24 -13.84 -3.44
C LEU A 96 11.71 -14.24 -3.30
N LEU A 97 12.62 -13.49 -3.90
CA LEU A 97 14.06 -13.76 -3.79
C LEU A 97 14.52 -13.73 -2.33
N LEU A 98 14.14 -12.70 -1.58
CA LEU A 98 14.55 -12.53 -0.18
C LEU A 98 13.95 -13.61 0.72
N VAL A 99 12.64 -13.88 0.61
CA VAL A 99 11.94 -14.83 1.48
C VAL A 99 12.35 -16.28 1.22
N ASN A 100 12.61 -16.66 -0.03
CA ASN A 100 13.11 -18.01 -0.34
C ASN A 100 14.57 -18.19 0.12
N THR A 101 15.41 -17.15 -0.03
CA THR A 101 16.82 -17.22 0.38
C THR A 101 16.98 -17.29 1.90
N ILE A 102 16.23 -16.48 2.64
CA ILE A 102 16.36 -16.39 4.11
C ILE A 102 15.49 -17.44 4.82
N SER A 103 14.39 -17.85 4.18
CA SER A 103 13.44 -18.85 4.71
C SER A 103 12.98 -18.55 6.14
N PRO A 104 12.39 -17.36 6.41
CA PRO A 104 12.02 -16.93 7.75
C PRO A 104 11.06 -17.89 8.46
N GLY A 105 10.13 -18.53 7.74
CA GLY A 105 9.16 -19.44 8.34
C GLY A 105 9.79 -20.76 8.83
N LYS A 106 10.99 -21.10 8.34
CA LYS A 106 11.75 -22.27 8.80
C LYS A 106 12.58 -21.98 10.07
N LYS A 107 12.65 -20.71 10.51
CA LYS A 107 13.39 -20.30 11.72
C LYS A 107 12.57 -20.40 13.01
N LEU A 108 11.27 -20.67 12.92
CA LEU A 108 10.43 -21.01 14.07
C LEU A 108 10.79 -22.41 14.59
N SER A 109 10.50 -22.70 15.87
CA SER A 109 10.73 -24.03 16.43
C SER A 109 9.94 -25.09 15.68
N GLU A 110 10.50 -26.30 15.61
CA GLU A 110 9.88 -27.40 14.88
C GLU A 110 8.52 -27.77 15.47
N GLU A 111 8.36 -27.68 16.80
CA GLU A 111 7.09 -27.91 17.50
C GLU A 111 5.97 -26.97 17.01
N VAL A 112 6.21 -25.65 17.01
CA VAL A 112 5.23 -24.65 16.54
C VAL A 112 4.85 -24.87 15.08
N ARG A 113 5.83 -25.25 14.25
CA ARG A 113 5.62 -25.50 12.81
C ARG A 113 4.81 -26.79 12.58
N VAL A 114 5.04 -27.82 13.37
CA VAL A 114 4.28 -29.08 13.33
C VAL A 114 2.84 -28.85 13.79
N GLU A 115 2.62 -28.09 14.88
CA GLU A 115 1.28 -27.72 15.33
C GLU A 115 0.53 -26.92 14.28
N SER A 116 1.20 -25.91 13.69
CA SER A 116 0.64 -25.11 12.58
C SER A 116 0.28 -26.00 11.39
N ARG A 117 1.14 -26.97 11.03
CA ARG A 117 0.89 -27.93 9.94
C ARG A 117 -0.36 -28.78 10.19
N ILE A 118 -0.56 -29.27 11.41
CA ILE A 118 -1.73 -30.07 11.77
C ILE A 118 -3.00 -29.21 11.70
N ALA A 119 -2.95 -27.97 12.20
CA ALA A 119 -4.06 -27.02 12.09
C ALA A 119 -4.45 -26.74 10.62
N TYR A 120 -3.47 -26.66 9.72
CA TYR A 120 -3.72 -26.55 8.28
C TYR A 120 -4.42 -27.77 7.69
N GLU A 121 -3.99 -28.99 8.04
CA GLU A 121 -4.58 -30.22 7.51
C GLU A 121 -6.01 -30.44 7.99
N ILE A 122 -6.30 -30.10 9.25
CA ILE A 122 -7.67 -30.08 9.79
C ILE A 122 -8.53 -29.12 8.97
N TRP A 123 -8.09 -27.87 8.81
CA TRP A 123 -8.82 -26.87 8.02
C TRP A 123 -9.05 -27.32 6.57
N ALA A 124 -8.04 -27.94 5.94
CA ALA A 124 -8.13 -28.42 4.56
C ALA A 124 -9.17 -29.56 4.43
N GLU A 125 -9.17 -30.51 5.37
CA GLU A 125 -10.18 -31.58 5.44
C GLU A 125 -11.59 -31.01 5.64
N ASP A 126 -11.78 -30.07 6.57
CA ASP A 126 -13.08 -29.45 6.85
C ASP A 126 -13.66 -28.69 5.65
N ASN A 127 -12.80 -28.17 4.77
CA ASN A 127 -13.19 -27.40 3.59
C ASN A 127 -13.18 -28.21 2.29
N ASN A 128 -12.97 -29.54 2.35
CA ASN A 128 -12.82 -30.41 1.18
C ASN A 128 -11.70 -29.95 0.21
N ILE A 129 -10.62 -29.39 0.75
CA ILE A 129 -9.44 -28.96 0.00
C ILE A 129 -8.37 -30.03 0.17
N GLU A 130 -7.80 -30.51 -0.95
CA GLU A 130 -6.67 -31.44 -0.88
C GLU A 130 -5.45 -30.72 -0.29
N SER A 131 -4.98 -31.22 0.87
CA SER A 131 -3.84 -30.61 1.55
C SER A 131 -2.55 -30.74 0.72
N ILE A 132 -1.72 -29.70 0.74
CA ILE A 132 -0.45 -29.74 0.02
C ILE A 132 0.49 -30.73 0.71
N ALA A 133 0.78 -31.84 0.04
CA ALA A 133 1.61 -32.93 0.57
C ALA A 133 3.04 -32.46 0.86
N ASN A 134 3.57 -32.87 2.03
CA ASN A 134 4.99 -32.74 2.34
C ASN A 134 5.58 -34.12 2.69
N PRO A 135 6.28 -34.77 1.74
CA PRO A 135 6.87 -36.10 1.96
C PRO A 135 7.85 -36.18 3.14
N ALA A 136 8.44 -35.06 3.57
CA ALA A 136 9.37 -35.02 4.70
C ALA A 136 8.68 -35.31 6.05
N LEU A 137 7.36 -35.12 6.14
CA LEU A 137 6.58 -35.37 7.37
C LEU A 137 6.40 -36.86 7.68
N ASN A 138 6.48 -37.74 6.67
CA ASN A 138 6.27 -39.19 6.83
C ASN A 138 7.25 -39.83 7.83
N ASN A 139 8.43 -39.23 8.01
CA ASN A 139 9.46 -39.71 8.92
C ASN A 139 9.66 -38.82 10.15
N ASN A 140 8.89 -37.74 10.29
CA ASN A 140 9.03 -36.79 11.39
C ASN A 140 8.39 -37.34 12.67
N LYS A 141 9.18 -37.45 13.75
CA LYS A 141 8.73 -38.01 15.03
C LYS A 141 7.75 -37.07 15.75
N LEU A 142 8.06 -35.77 15.82
CA LEU A 142 7.22 -34.75 16.44
C LEU A 142 5.86 -34.67 15.75
N TYR A 143 5.85 -34.75 14.42
CA TYR A 143 4.61 -34.78 13.63
C TYR A 143 3.74 -36.01 13.97
N LYS A 144 4.34 -37.21 14.02
CA LYS A 144 3.61 -38.44 14.41
C LYS A 144 3.09 -38.40 15.84
N GLU A 145 3.79 -37.72 16.74
CA GLU A 145 3.35 -37.53 18.13
C GLU A 145 2.21 -36.51 18.22
N ALA A 146 2.33 -35.37 17.55
CA ALA A 146 1.31 -34.33 17.53
C ALA A 146 0.02 -34.80 16.84
N LEU A 147 0.09 -35.68 15.84
CA LEU A 147 -1.08 -36.35 15.23
C LEU A 147 -1.91 -37.16 16.25
N LYS A 148 -1.30 -37.66 17.33
CA LYS A 148 -2.04 -38.37 18.40
C LYS A 148 -2.86 -37.42 19.28
N ASN A 149 -2.49 -36.14 19.30
CA ASN A 149 -3.16 -35.08 20.06
C ASN A 149 -4.00 -34.16 19.14
N ARG A 150 -4.33 -34.62 17.92
CA ARG A 150 -5.04 -33.85 16.89
C ARG A 150 -6.35 -33.22 17.39
N ASP A 151 -7.12 -33.95 18.20
CA ASP A 151 -8.41 -33.48 18.73
C ASP A 151 -8.26 -32.31 19.73
N ASN A 152 -7.16 -32.26 20.48
CA ASN A 152 -6.85 -31.14 21.37
C ASN A 152 -6.39 -29.88 20.60
N ILE A 153 -5.73 -30.07 19.46
CA ILE A 153 -5.29 -28.97 18.59
C ILE A 153 -6.48 -28.40 17.81
N ALA A 154 -7.44 -29.25 17.40
CA ALA A 154 -8.69 -28.82 16.77
C ALA A 154 -9.49 -27.86 17.67
N SER A 155 -9.53 -28.12 18.98
CA SER A 155 -10.23 -27.29 19.96
C SER A 155 -9.49 -26.01 20.37
N SER A 156 -8.17 -25.93 20.20
CA SER A 156 -7.39 -24.70 20.43
C SER A 156 -7.28 -23.78 19.21
N SER A 157 -7.66 -24.27 18.02
CA SER A 157 -7.52 -23.57 16.74
C SER A 157 -8.78 -22.83 16.30
N GLU A 158 -9.80 -22.72 17.18
CA GLU A 158 -10.99 -21.90 16.98
C GLU A 158 -10.65 -20.39 17.05
N VAL A 159 -9.83 -19.91 16.11
CA VAL A 159 -9.95 -18.51 15.68
C VAL A 159 -11.20 -18.48 14.83
N ASN A 160 -12.32 -18.04 15.42
CA ASN A 160 -13.61 -17.98 14.75
C ASN A 160 -13.46 -17.16 13.45
N PRO A 161 -13.52 -17.77 12.25
CA PRO A 161 -13.27 -17.08 10.99
C PRO A 161 -14.36 -16.05 10.68
N GLU A 162 -15.51 -16.14 11.35
CA GLU A 162 -16.71 -15.35 11.04
C GLU A 162 -16.53 -13.84 11.26
N ASP A 163 -15.55 -13.39 12.06
CA ASP A 163 -15.27 -11.95 12.24
C ASP A 163 -14.26 -11.38 11.22
N ILE A 164 -13.63 -12.23 10.39
CA ILE A 164 -12.59 -11.82 9.42
C ILE A 164 -12.99 -12.20 7.97
N VAL A 165 -13.88 -13.19 7.80
CA VAL A 165 -14.34 -13.68 6.50
C VAL A 165 -15.58 -12.91 6.07
N GLN A 166 -15.39 -11.92 5.19
CA GLN A 166 -16.48 -11.57 4.29
C GLN A 166 -16.82 -12.81 3.45
N PRO A 167 -18.11 -13.11 3.20
CA PRO A 167 -18.50 -14.30 2.44
C PRO A 167 -17.77 -14.32 1.09
N PRO A 168 -17.52 -15.53 0.54
CA PRO A 168 -16.84 -15.64 -0.75
C PRO A 168 -17.55 -14.71 -1.73
N GLN A 169 -16.81 -13.73 -2.26
CA GLN A 169 -17.32 -12.92 -3.35
C GLN A 169 -17.73 -13.91 -4.43
N LYS A 170 -19.06 -14.00 -4.69
CA LYS A 170 -19.62 -14.74 -5.83
C LYS A 170 -18.65 -14.59 -6.99
N GLU A 171 -18.23 -15.71 -7.58
CA GLU A 171 -17.31 -15.74 -8.72
C GLU A 171 -17.66 -14.65 -9.72
N LYS A 172 -16.99 -13.50 -9.57
CA LYS A 172 -17.15 -12.37 -10.46
C LYS A 172 -16.43 -12.79 -11.72
N GLY A 173 -17.11 -12.70 -12.87
CA GLY A 173 -16.50 -13.06 -14.14
C GLY A 173 -15.16 -12.33 -14.35
N PRO A 174 -14.23 -12.87 -15.16
CA PRO A 174 -12.87 -12.32 -15.30
C PRO A 174 -12.83 -10.85 -15.78
N LEU A 175 -13.92 -10.37 -16.39
CA LEU A 175 -14.06 -8.99 -16.86
C LEU A 175 -14.77 -8.05 -15.87
N GLN A 176 -15.22 -8.55 -14.71
CA GLN A 176 -15.98 -7.73 -13.75
C GLN A 176 -15.14 -6.57 -13.22
N ALA A 177 -13.84 -6.78 -13.03
CA ALA A 177 -12.92 -5.71 -12.63
C ALA A 177 -12.93 -4.54 -13.63
N LEU A 178 -13.09 -4.79 -14.93
CA LEU A 178 -13.21 -3.75 -15.97
C LEU A 178 -14.58 -3.06 -15.93
N VAL A 179 -15.64 -3.81 -15.65
CA VAL A 179 -17.00 -3.26 -15.50
C VAL A 179 -17.06 -2.33 -14.28
N ASP A 180 -16.45 -2.73 -13.16
CA ASP A 180 -16.46 -1.98 -11.89
C ASP A 180 -15.70 -0.63 -12.00
N ILE A 181 -14.88 -0.42 -13.04
CA ILE A 181 -14.21 0.86 -13.35
C ILE A 181 -15.20 1.92 -13.82
N ILE A 182 -16.32 1.52 -14.44
CA ILE A 182 -17.27 2.45 -15.03
C ILE A 182 -18.34 2.78 -13.97
N PRO A 183 -18.41 4.01 -13.45
CA PRO A 183 -19.46 4.37 -12.49
C PRO A 183 -20.82 4.43 -13.17
N GLU A 184 -21.84 3.86 -12.53
CA GLU A 184 -23.24 4.09 -12.92
C GLU A 184 -23.65 5.55 -12.66
N ASN A 185 -23.12 6.16 -11.60
CA ASN A 185 -23.39 7.54 -11.20
C ASN A 185 -22.15 8.19 -10.56
N ILE A 186 -21.71 9.31 -11.12
CA ILE A 186 -20.53 10.05 -10.63
C ILE A 186 -20.72 10.62 -9.23
N PHE A 187 -21.93 11.04 -8.84
CA PHE A 187 -22.18 11.55 -7.49
C PHE A 187 -22.11 10.45 -6.45
N ASN A 188 -22.47 9.23 -6.82
CA ASN A 188 -22.27 8.05 -5.97
C ASN A 188 -20.78 7.71 -5.88
N ALA A 189 -20.03 7.84 -6.98
CA ALA A 189 -18.58 7.63 -6.97
C ALA A 189 -17.82 8.70 -6.14
N LEU A 190 -18.37 9.90 -6.03
CA LEU A 190 -17.81 10.98 -5.21
C LEU A 190 -18.28 10.93 -3.74
N SER A 191 -19.40 10.27 -3.45
CA SER A 191 -19.82 9.98 -2.09
C SER A 191 -19.15 8.69 -1.59
N GLY A 192 -18.93 8.55 -0.28
CA GLY A 192 -17.93 7.67 0.35
C GLY A 192 -17.94 6.16 0.05
N ASN A 193 -18.75 5.67 -0.90
CA ASN A 193 -18.78 4.30 -1.41
C ASN A 193 -18.17 4.14 -2.81
N GLY A 194 -17.72 5.23 -3.44
CA GLY A 194 -17.12 5.19 -4.77
C GLY A 194 -15.69 4.67 -4.81
N SER A 195 -15.37 3.91 -5.86
CA SER A 195 -13.98 3.51 -6.11
C SER A 195 -13.21 4.70 -6.72
N MET A 196 -12.01 4.99 -6.20
CA MET A 196 -11.12 6.03 -6.75
C MET A 196 -10.85 5.80 -8.25
N LEU A 197 -10.86 4.55 -8.71
CA LEU A 197 -10.72 4.17 -10.11
C LEU A 197 -11.90 4.65 -10.98
N GLN A 198 -13.12 4.69 -10.43
CA GLN A 198 -14.31 5.23 -11.11
C GLN A 198 -14.21 6.74 -11.31
N ILE A 199 -13.72 7.46 -10.29
CA ILE A 199 -13.47 8.91 -10.37
C ILE A 199 -12.42 9.19 -11.44
N ILE A 200 -11.34 8.42 -11.46
CA ILE A 200 -10.27 8.51 -12.48
C ILE A 200 -10.84 8.27 -13.88
N PHE A 201 -11.62 7.21 -14.08
CA PHE A 201 -12.22 6.90 -15.39
C PHE A 201 -13.12 8.04 -15.88
N PHE A 202 -14.02 8.52 -15.02
CA PHE A 202 -14.88 9.66 -15.35
C PHE A 202 -14.04 10.90 -15.69
N ALA A 203 -13.04 11.23 -14.89
CA ALA A 203 -12.18 12.40 -15.10
C ALA A 203 -11.42 12.33 -16.44
N ILE A 204 -10.90 11.16 -16.80
CA ILE A 204 -10.25 10.92 -18.10
C ILE A 204 -11.26 11.09 -19.23
N PHE A 205 -12.40 10.41 -19.15
CA PHE A 205 -13.42 10.47 -20.19
C PHE A 205 -13.95 11.90 -20.40
N PHE A 206 -14.23 12.61 -19.30
CA PHE A 206 -14.67 14.00 -19.31
C PHE A 206 -13.60 14.93 -19.89
N GLY A 207 -12.34 14.78 -19.48
CA GLY A 207 -11.22 15.55 -20.01
C GLY A 207 -11.02 15.34 -21.52
N ILE A 208 -11.12 14.10 -22.01
CA ILE A 208 -11.08 13.78 -23.44
C ILE A 208 -12.26 14.43 -24.17
N ALA A 209 -13.48 14.35 -23.61
CA ALA A 209 -14.66 14.95 -24.23
C ALA A 209 -14.52 16.47 -24.38
N LEU A 210 -13.92 17.17 -23.41
CA LEU A 210 -13.62 18.60 -23.50
C LEU A 210 -12.72 18.95 -24.69
N LEU A 211 -11.77 18.08 -25.06
CA LEU A 211 -10.89 18.29 -26.22
C LEU A 211 -11.64 18.24 -27.56
N TYR A 212 -12.81 17.60 -27.62
CA TYR A 212 -13.65 17.52 -28.81
C TYR A 212 -14.70 18.63 -28.89
N ILE A 213 -14.84 19.45 -27.85
CA ILE A 213 -15.75 20.60 -27.83
C ILE A 213 -15.05 21.82 -28.44
N LYS A 214 -15.82 22.71 -29.09
CA LYS A 214 -15.28 23.97 -29.62
C LYS A 214 -14.61 24.78 -28.49
N PRO A 215 -13.38 25.31 -28.68
CA PRO A 215 -12.61 25.97 -27.61
C PRO A 215 -13.40 27.02 -26.84
N LYS A 216 -14.12 27.92 -27.53
CA LYS A 216 -14.97 28.96 -26.91
C LYS A 216 -15.98 28.44 -25.86
N LYS A 217 -16.42 27.18 -25.97
CA LYS A 217 -17.34 26.55 -25.00
C LYS A 217 -16.62 25.71 -23.95
N ALA A 218 -15.46 25.14 -24.28
CA ALA A 218 -14.66 24.34 -23.38
C ALA A 218 -13.84 25.22 -22.41
N ASP A 219 -13.30 26.35 -22.87
CA ASP A 219 -12.37 27.20 -22.13
C ASP A 219 -12.90 27.63 -20.74
N PRO A 220 -14.16 28.06 -20.57
CA PRO A 220 -14.67 28.41 -19.23
C PRO A 220 -14.70 27.22 -18.26
N ILE A 221 -14.99 26.02 -18.76
CA ILE A 221 -14.99 24.79 -17.96
C ILE A 221 -13.56 24.44 -17.55
N ILE A 222 -12.62 24.56 -18.49
CA ILE A 222 -11.20 24.28 -18.24
C ILE A 222 -10.62 25.25 -17.20
N GLN A 223 -10.97 26.54 -17.29
CA GLN A 223 -10.56 27.54 -16.31
C GLN A 223 -11.13 27.25 -14.92
N LEU A 224 -12.40 26.84 -14.84
CA LEU A 224 -13.01 26.42 -13.58
C LEU A 224 -12.26 25.20 -12.99
N VAL A 225 -12.02 24.17 -13.80
CA VAL A 225 -11.32 22.95 -13.37
C VAL A 225 -9.93 23.29 -12.83
N ASN A 226 -9.14 24.10 -13.55
CA ASN A 226 -7.81 24.50 -13.10
C ASN A 226 -7.87 25.34 -11.81
N GLY A 227 -8.79 26.30 -11.73
CA GLY A 227 -8.98 27.11 -10.53
C GLY A 227 -9.40 26.29 -9.30
N MET A 228 -10.24 25.27 -9.49
CA MET A 228 -10.60 24.32 -8.42
C MET A 228 -9.39 23.49 -8.00
N SER A 229 -8.61 22.97 -8.94
CA SER A 229 -7.36 22.26 -8.65
C SER A 229 -6.40 23.11 -7.82
N ASP A 230 -6.18 24.37 -8.21
CA ASP A 230 -5.28 25.28 -7.52
C ASP A 230 -5.81 25.64 -6.12
N ALA A 231 -7.14 25.79 -5.97
CA ALA A 231 -7.76 26.02 -4.67
C ALA A 231 -7.56 24.83 -3.73
N PHE A 232 -7.72 23.58 -4.21
CA PHE A 232 -7.46 22.39 -3.41
C PHE A 232 -5.98 22.24 -3.05
N ILE A 233 -5.05 22.57 -3.96
CA ILE A 233 -3.62 22.62 -3.62
C ILE A 233 -3.38 23.63 -2.48
N LYS A 234 -3.99 24.81 -2.55
CA LYS A 234 -3.86 25.81 -1.47
C LYS A 234 -4.43 25.32 -0.13
N MET A 235 -5.48 24.51 -0.15
CA MET A 235 -6.01 23.89 1.07
C MET A 235 -4.99 22.92 1.70
N ILE A 236 -4.21 22.20 0.89
CA ILE A 236 -3.13 21.34 1.37
C ILE A 236 -2.08 22.19 2.10
N ASP A 237 -1.62 23.30 1.50
CA ASP A 237 -0.62 24.18 2.11
C ASP A 237 -1.03 24.57 3.55
N ILE A 238 -2.30 24.92 3.75
CA ILE A 238 -2.85 25.34 5.03
C ILE A 238 -2.79 24.18 6.05
N ILE A 239 -3.21 22.99 5.64
CA ILE A 239 -3.19 21.80 6.49
C ILE A 239 -1.75 21.40 6.83
N MET A 240 -0.83 21.53 5.87
CA MET A 240 0.56 21.12 6.03
C MET A 240 1.31 21.95 7.07
N ILE A 241 0.91 23.20 7.32
CA ILE A 241 1.45 24.02 8.42
C ILE A 241 1.19 23.36 9.78
N ALA A 242 0.03 22.73 9.95
CA ALA A 242 -0.35 22.02 11.18
C ALA A 242 0.09 20.54 11.20
N SER A 243 0.63 20.03 10.09
CA SER A 243 0.98 18.60 9.94
C SER A 243 1.90 18.04 11.03
N PRO A 244 2.89 18.76 11.60
CA PRO A 244 3.70 18.18 12.68
C PRO A 244 2.85 17.80 13.90
N TYR A 245 1.91 18.66 14.32
CA TYR A 245 1.04 18.35 15.45
C TYR A 245 0.12 17.16 15.16
N PHE A 246 -0.44 17.12 13.95
CA PHE A 246 -1.30 16.02 13.53
C PHE A 246 -0.55 14.68 13.44
N VAL A 247 0.67 14.68 12.90
CA VAL A 247 1.50 13.46 12.84
C VAL A 247 1.89 13.00 14.24
N PHE A 248 2.21 13.90 15.16
CA PHE A 248 2.41 13.54 16.57
C PHE A 248 1.18 12.80 17.14
N ALA A 249 0.00 13.38 16.98
CA ALA A 249 -1.25 12.82 17.51
C ALA A 249 -1.60 11.47 16.88
N LEU A 250 -1.42 11.36 15.57
CA LEU A 250 -1.66 10.13 14.82
C LEU A 250 -0.71 9.00 15.26
N MET A 251 0.58 9.28 15.39
CA MET A 251 1.55 8.30 15.86
C MET A 251 1.33 7.91 17.32
N ALA A 252 0.94 8.87 18.17
CA ALA A 252 0.59 8.61 19.55
C ALA A 252 -0.59 7.63 19.65
N GLY A 253 -1.66 7.83 18.88
CA GLY A 253 -2.81 6.93 18.84
C GLY A 253 -2.46 5.54 18.30
N VAL A 254 -1.81 5.46 17.13
CA VAL A 254 -1.49 4.19 16.47
C VAL A 254 -0.60 3.30 17.34
N VAL A 255 0.44 3.86 17.98
CA VAL A 255 1.32 3.06 18.85
C VAL A 255 0.60 2.64 20.11
N ASN A 256 -0.28 3.48 20.66
CA ASN A 256 -1.06 3.18 21.85
C ASN A 256 -2.10 2.08 21.60
N ASP A 257 -2.73 2.04 20.43
CA ASP A 257 -3.64 0.96 20.02
C ASP A 257 -2.93 -0.39 19.89
N ILE A 258 -1.66 -0.38 19.46
CA ILE A 258 -0.83 -1.59 19.37
C ILE A 258 -0.33 -2.03 20.76
N ALA A 259 0.05 -1.07 21.61
CA ALA A 259 0.71 -1.36 22.88
C ALA A 259 -0.24 -1.63 24.06
N GLY A 260 -1.41 -0.98 24.09
CA GLY A 260 -2.25 -0.95 25.28
C GLY A 260 -1.48 -0.53 26.54
N ASP A 261 -1.86 -1.08 27.70
CA ASP A 261 -1.14 -0.88 28.98
C ASP A 261 -0.06 -1.96 29.24
N ASP A 262 0.22 -2.86 28.28
CA ASP A 262 1.13 -3.99 28.48
C ASP A 262 2.21 -4.07 27.39
N ILE A 263 3.34 -3.41 27.66
CA ILE A 263 4.55 -3.39 26.81
C ILE A 263 5.10 -4.80 26.56
N ARG A 264 4.80 -5.80 27.41
CA ARG A 264 5.28 -7.18 27.21
C ARG A 264 4.57 -7.89 26.07
N LYS A 265 3.28 -7.60 25.84
CA LYS A 265 2.53 -8.11 24.67
C LYS A 265 3.15 -7.62 23.36
N VAL A 266 3.60 -6.38 23.30
CA VAL A 266 4.33 -5.83 22.14
C VAL A 266 5.63 -6.61 21.92
N LEU A 267 6.42 -6.86 22.97
CA LEU A 267 7.68 -7.60 22.83
C LEU A 267 7.48 -9.06 22.42
N GLU A 268 6.46 -9.75 22.93
CA GLU A 268 6.11 -11.12 22.56
C GLU A 268 5.59 -11.22 21.11
N LEU A 269 4.73 -10.28 20.67
CA LEU A 269 4.23 -10.19 19.28
C LEU A 269 5.36 -9.96 18.27
N PHE A 270 6.45 -9.29 18.68
CA PHE A 270 7.58 -9.01 17.81
C PHE A 270 8.55 -10.18 17.70
N MET A 271 8.79 -10.97 18.75
CA MET A 271 9.82 -12.02 18.73
C MET A 271 9.51 -13.17 17.75
N GLY A 272 8.25 -13.58 17.62
CA GLY A 272 7.85 -14.64 16.68
C GLY A 272 7.88 -14.25 15.20
N LEU A 273 7.67 -12.96 14.91
CA LEU A 273 7.56 -12.42 13.54
C LEU A 273 8.78 -11.58 13.12
N THR A 274 9.79 -11.45 13.98
CA THR A 274 10.96 -10.58 13.74
C THR A 274 11.60 -10.84 12.38
N TRP A 275 11.86 -12.11 12.05
CA TRP A 275 12.50 -12.45 10.78
C TRP A 275 11.64 -12.08 9.57
N TYR A 276 10.33 -12.27 9.67
CA TYR A 276 9.39 -11.85 8.64
C TYR A 276 9.41 -10.33 8.46
N SER A 277 9.27 -9.56 9.55
CA SER A 277 9.29 -8.09 9.50
C SER A 277 10.61 -7.52 8.99
N VAL A 278 11.75 -8.12 9.36
CA VAL A 278 13.08 -7.72 8.87
C VAL A 278 13.21 -7.92 7.37
N ILE A 279 12.68 -9.02 6.82
CA ILE A 279 12.74 -9.28 5.38
C ILE A 279 11.87 -8.31 4.61
N VAL A 280 10.63 -8.07 5.06
CA VAL A 280 9.76 -7.07 4.44
C VAL A 280 10.44 -5.71 4.48
N PHE A 281 10.88 -5.26 5.66
CA PHE A 281 11.53 -3.97 5.80
C PHE A 281 12.80 -3.84 4.97
N GLY A 282 13.66 -4.87 4.97
CA GLY A 282 14.86 -4.92 4.14
C GLY A 282 14.54 -4.85 2.65
N GLY A 283 13.51 -5.57 2.19
CA GLY A 283 13.02 -5.50 0.82
C GLY A 283 12.52 -4.10 0.45
N LEU A 284 11.75 -3.47 1.32
CA LEU A 284 11.28 -2.08 1.14
C LEU A 284 12.45 -1.08 1.07
N LEU A 285 13.49 -1.26 1.88
CA LEU A 285 14.71 -0.45 1.81
C LEU A 285 15.46 -0.67 0.49
N ILE A 286 15.57 -1.91 0.01
CA ILE A 286 16.19 -2.21 -1.29
C ILE A 286 15.38 -1.57 -2.42
N MET A 287 14.06 -1.63 -2.38
CA MET A 287 13.20 -0.94 -3.35
C MET A 287 13.48 0.56 -3.39
N ALA A 288 13.39 1.20 -2.21
CA ALA A 288 13.63 2.62 -2.07
C ALA A 288 15.05 2.98 -2.53
N PHE A 289 16.07 2.46 -1.86
CA PHE A 289 17.47 2.92 -1.95
C PHE A 289 18.31 2.30 -3.05
N VAL A 290 17.85 1.23 -3.69
CA VAL A 290 18.60 0.54 -4.76
C VAL A 290 17.80 0.53 -6.04
N LEU A 291 16.57 -0.02 -6.03
CA LEU A 291 15.83 -0.28 -7.26
C LEU A 291 15.37 1.02 -7.95
N TYR A 292 14.70 1.92 -7.24
CA TYR A 292 14.27 3.21 -7.79
C TYR A 292 15.42 4.09 -8.29
N PRO A 293 16.53 4.30 -7.55
CA PRO A 293 17.66 5.05 -8.09
C PRO A 293 18.32 4.38 -9.29
N LEU A 294 18.41 3.05 -9.32
CA LEU A 294 18.92 2.34 -10.48
C LEU A 294 18.01 2.54 -11.71
N LEU A 295 16.68 2.52 -11.54
CA LEU A 295 15.75 2.82 -12.62
C LEU A 295 15.90 4.25 -13.12
N LEU A 296 15.93 5.25 -12.23
CA LEU A 296 16.16 6.65 -12.62
C LEU A 296 17.45 6.80 -13.41
N LYS A 297 18.54 6.16 -12.96
CA LYS A 297 19.84 6.18 -13.64
C LYS A 297 19.80 5.44 -14.99
N ALA A 298 19.16 4.27 -15.06
CA ALA A 298 19.07 3.46 -16.27
C ALA A 298 18.32 4.17 -17.40
N PHE A 299 17.32 4.99 -17.06
CA PHE A 299 16.56 5.79 -18.02
C PHE A 299 17.12 7.22 -18.20
N GLY A 300 18.35 7.50 -17.72
CA GLY A 300 19.07 8.74 -17.99
C GLY A 300 18.53 9.98 -17.24
N VAL A 301 17.82 9.79 -16.12
CA VAL A 301 17.32 10.91 -15.30
C VAL A 301 18.47 11.51 -14.47
N ASN A 302 18.84 12.76 -14.78
CA ASN A 302 19.89 13.50 -14.10
C ASN A 302 19.41 14.24 -12.83
N ILE A 303 18.78 13.51 -11.90
CA ILE A 303 18.43 14.03 -10.57
C ILE A 303 19.31 13.34 -9.54
N LYS A 304 19.99 14.12 -8.69
CA LYS A 304 20.73 13.55 -7.57
C LYS A 304 19.73 12.91 -6.62
N TYR A 305 19.96 11.64 -6.30
CA TYR A 305 19.04 10.85 -5.49
C TYR A 305 18.76 11.46 -4.10
N ARG A 306 19.75 12.13 -3.50
CA ARG A 306 19.56 12.90 -2.25
C ARG A 306 18.54 14.03 -2.41
N ASP A 307 18.60 14.73 -3.54
CA ASP A 307 17.73 15.87 -3.80
C ASP A 307 16.30 15.38 -4.15
N PHE A 308 16.19 14.22 -4.80
CA PHE A 308 14.91 13.51 -4.99
C PHE A 308 14.23 13.20 -3.65
N PHE A 309 14.93 12.50 -2.74
CA PHE A 309 14.39 12.14 -1.42
C PHE A 309 14.04 13.37 -0.59
N ARG A 310 14.89 14.40 -0.61
CA ARG A 310 14.60 15.64 0.09
C ARG A 310 13.33 16.33 -0.46
N GLY A 311 13.13 16.29 -1.77
CA GLY A 311 11.96 16.88 -2.42
C GLY A 311 10.64 16.17 -2.09
N ILE A 312 10.65 14.85 -1.94
CA ILE A 312 9.43 14.06 -1.63
C ILE A 312 9.25 13.74 -0.14
N SER A 313 10.21 14.09 0.72
CA SER A 313 10.17 13.77 2.14
C SER A 313 8.90 14.19 2.88
N PRO A 314 8.25 15.35 2.62
CA PRO A 314 6.98 15.67 3.28
C PRO A 314 5.88 14.63 2.97
N ALA A 315 5.78 14.20 1.71
CA ALA A 315 4.87 13.15 1.30
C ALA A 315 5.24 11.80 1.92
N GLN A 316 6.52 11.44 1.98
CA GLN A 316 6.95 10.19 2.61
C GLN A 316 6.62 10.12 4.10
N VAL A 317 6.84 11.20 4.85
CA VAL A 317 6.53 11.20 6.29
C VAL A 317 5.02 11.16 6.52
N LEU A 318 4.26 11.87 5.68
CA LEU A 318 2.81 11.78 5.71
C LEU A 318 2.31 10.35 5.38
N ALA A 319 2.84 9.74 4.32
CA ALA A 319 2.55 8.35 3.94
C ALA A 319 2.82 7.38 5.08
N PHE A 320 3.95 7.55 5.78
CA PHE A 320 4.28 6.74 6.94
C PHE A 320 3.22 6.90 8.03
N SER A 321 2.91 8.13 8.43
CA SER A 321 1.98 8.40 9.52
C SER A 321 0.54 7.97 9.21
N SER A 322 0.08 8.21 7.99
CA SER A 322 -1.31 7.97 7.55
C SER A 322 -1.59 6.53 7.11
N SER A 323 -0.55 5.81 6.67
CA SER A 323 -0.70 4.52 5.99
C SER A 323 -1.69 4.54 4.83
N SER A 324 -1.81 5.68 4.13
CA SER A 324 -2.72 5.84 2.99
C SER A 324 -2.08 6.61 1.84
N SER A 325 -1.87 5.93 0.71
CA SER A 325 -1.40 6.56 -0.53
C SER A 325 -2.42 7.59 -1.05
N ALA A 326 -3.73 7.30 -0.96
CA ALA A 326 -4.77 8.23 -1.39
C ALA A 326 -4.84 9.50 -0.53
N ALA A 327 -4.72 9.38 0.80
CA ALA A 327 -4.69 10.54 1.68
C ALA A 327 -3.41 11.38 1.48
N THR A 328 -2.31 10.74 1.07
CA THR A 328 -1.03 11.41 0.84
C THR A 328 -0.93 12.04 -0.55
N LEU A 329 -1.71 11.56 -1.53
CA LEU A 329 -1.63 11.97 -2.93
C LEU A 329 -1.60 13.50 -3.14
N PRO A 330 -2.43 14.32 -2.46
CA PRO A 330 -2.35 15.78 -2.60
C PRO A 330 -0.94 16.33 -2.33
N VAL A 331 -0.32 15.89 -1.23
CA VAL A 331 1.05 16.30 -0.85
C VAL A 331 2.10 15.72 -1.79
N THR A 332 1.89 14.49 -2.28
CA THR A 332 2.76 13.89 -3.29
C THR A 332 2.76 14.71 -4.57
N MET A 333 1.58 15.15 -5.04
CA MET A 333 1.46 15.98 -6.24
C MET A 333 2.20 17.31 -6.08
N GLU A 334 1.97 18.01 -4.97
CA GLU A 334 2.66 19.26 -4.66
C GLU A 334 4.19 19.06 -4.58
N CYS A 335 4.68 18.03 -3.89
CA CYS A 335 6.11 17.75 -3.78
C CYS A 335 6.76 17.45 -5.14
N VAL A 336 6.09 16.68 -6.00
CA VAL A 336 6.63 16.30 -7.31
C VAL A 336 6.57 17.48 -8.30
N GLU A 337 5.51 18.27 -8.29
CA GLU A 337 5.39 19.47 -9.11
C GLU A 337 6.37 20.56 -8.66
N GLU A 338 6.35 20.93 -7.38
CA GLU A 338 7.08 22.10 -6.88
C GLU A 338 8.52 21.80 -6.47
N ASN A 339 8.79 20.67 -5.81
CA ASN A 339 10.15 20.38 -5.34
C ASN A 339 10.99 19.65 -6.42
N LEU A 340 10.38 18.74 -7.18
CA LEU A 340 11.07 18.02 -8.25
C LEU A 340 10.97 18.70 -9.63
N LYS A 341 10.14 19.74 -9.77
CA LYS A 341 9.95 20.51 -11.01
C LYS A 341 9.55 19.63 -12.20
N ILE A 342 8.63 18.71 -11.93
CA ILE A 342 7.98 17.86 -12.95
C ILE A 342 6.76 18.59 -13.51
N ASP A 343 6.49 18.41 -14.81
CA ASP A 343 5.40 19.11 -15.48
C ASP A 343 4.03 18.74 -14.86
N LYS A 344 3.20 19.75 -14.58
CA LYS A 344 1.86 19.59 -13.98
C LYS A 344 1.00 18.59 -14.73
N LYS A 345 1.10 18.50 -16.06
CA LYS A 345 0.34 17.53 -16.86
C LYS A 345 0.77 16.10 -16.52
N THR A 346 2.07 15.88 -16.31
CA THR A 346 2.61 14.58 -15.87
C THR A 346 2.20 14.23 -14.46
N VAL A 347 2.33 15.17 -13.53
CA VAL A 347 1.93 14.99 -12.12
C VAL A 347 0.45 14.64 -12.01
N SER A 348 -0.41 15.43 -12.64
CA SER A 348 -1.87 15.29 -12.57
C SER A 348 -2.44 14.06 -13.28
N PHE A 349 -1.67 13.44 -14.18
CA PHE A 349 -2.09 12.20 -14.84
C PHE A 349 -1.50 10.96 -14.15
N VAL A 350 -0.20 10.96 -13.86
CA VAL A 350 0.54 9.76 -13.44
C VAL A 350 0.29 9.42 -11.97
N LEU A 351 0.34 10.40 -11.08
CA LEU A 351 0.28 10.14 -9.63
C LEU A 351 -1.11 9.67 -9.16
N PRO A 352 -2.24 10.23 -9.63
CA PRO A 352 -3.56 9.71 -9.23
C PRO A 352 -3.81 8.27 -9.65
N ILE A 353 -3.28 7.87 -10.81
CA ILE A 353 -3.32 6.48 -11.29
C ILE A 353 -2.38 5.60 -10.43
N GLY A 354 -1.18 6.10 -10.10
CA GLY A 354 -0.22 5.39 -9.26
C GLY A 354 -0.76 5.07 -7.87
N ALA A 355 -1.40 6.05 -7.24
CA ALA A 355 -1.93 5.92 -5.89
C ALA A 355 -2.96 4.77 -5.74
N THR A 356 -3.60 4.32 -6.83
CA THR A 356 -4.52 3.18 -6.83
C THR A 356 -3.94 1.90 -7.43
N ILE A 357 -3.12 2.01 -8.49
CA ILE A 357 -2.66 0.85 -9.27
C ILE A 357 -1.28 0.36 -8.79
N ASN A 358 -0.40 1.29 -8.44
CA ASN A 358 1.01 1.04 -8.20
C ASN A 358 1.32 0.91 -6.71
N MET A 359 1.19 -0.32 -6.20
CA MET A 359 1.46 -0.63 -4.80
C MET A 359 2.65 -1.57 -4.62
N ASP A 360 3.82 -1.18 -5.16
CA ASP A 360 5.07 -1.95 -5.12
C ASP A 360 5.38 -2.55 -3.73
N GLY A 361 5.31 -1.73 -2.68
CA GLY A 361 5.56 -2.14 -1.30
C GLY A 361 4.53 -3.14 -0.79
N THR A 362 3.26 -2.98 -1.17
CA THR A 362 2.19 -3.94 -0.87
C THR A 362 2.42 -5.27 -1.57
N SER A 363 2.80 -5.26 -2.85
CA SER A 363 3.06 -6.47 -3.62
C SER A 363 4.30 -7.22 -3.13
N LEU A 364 5.38 -6.51 -2.76
CA LEU A 364 6.54 -7.12 -2.10
C LEU A 364 6.13 -7.79 -0.79
N TYR A 365 5.39 -7.07 0.06
CA TYR A 365 4.89 -7.62 1.31
C TYR A 365 4.03 -8.86 1.10
N GLN A 366 3.11 -8.85 0.13
CA GLN A 366 2.21 -9.98 -0.14
C GLN A 366 3.02 -11.21 -0.56
N ALA A 367 4.00 -11.03 -1.44
CA ALA A 367 4.90 -12.11 -1.85
C ALA A 367 5.67 -12.69 -0.64
N VAL A 368 6.23 -11.84 0.21
CA VAL A 368 6.94 -12.30 1.42
C VAL A 368 5.99 -12.99 2.40
N ALA A 369 4.79 -12.44 2.62
CA ALA A 369 3.81 -12.97 3.55
C ALA A 369 3.33 -14.38 3.17
N VAL A 370 2.96 -14.59 1.90
CA VAL A 370 2.48 -15.90 1.42
C VAL A 370 3.54 -16.98 1.62
N ILE A 371 4.78 -16.71 1.20
CA ILE A 371 5.85 -17.70 1.34
C ILE A 371 6.22 -17.93 2.81
N PHE A 372 6.28 -16.87 3.62
CA PHE A 372 6.54 -16.99 5.05
C PHE A 372 5.50 -17.88 5.75
N LEU A 373 4.21 -17.62 5.51
CA LEU A 373 3.11 -18.39 6.08
C LEU A 373 3.16 -19.85 5.61
N ALA A 374 3.43 -20.10 4.33
CA ALA A 374 3.61 -21.46 3.82
C ALA A 374 4.77 -22.20 4.52
N GLN A 375 5.94 -21.55 4.64
CA GLN A 375 7.13 -22.14 5.30
C GLN A 375 6.89 -22.49 6.78
N MET A 376 6.14 -21.63 7.48
CA MET A 376 5.75 -21.83 8.89
C MET A 376 4.83 -23.04 9.04
N HIS A 377 3.92 -23.27 8.09
CA HIS A 377 3.05 -24.45 8.05
C HIS A 377 3.71 -25.69 7.41
N MET A 378 5.04 -25.68 7.24
CA MET A 378 5.79 -26.77 6.59
C MET A 378 5.27 -27.09 5.18
N ILE A 379 4.85 -26.07 4.43
CA ILE A 379 4.44 -26.18 3.03
C ILE A 379 5.54 -25.56 2.16
N ASP A 380 6.09 -26.36 1.26
CA ASP A 380 7.02 -25.89 0.25
C ASP A 380 6.24 -25.60 -1.05
N LEU A 381 6.04 -24.32 -1.36
CA LEU A 381 5.33 -23.92 -2.59
C LEU A 381 6.20 -24.17 -3.82
N SER A 382 5.63 -24.87 -4.79
CA SER A 382 6.27 -25.15 -6.07
C SER A 382 6.54 -23.87 -6.86
N LEU A 383 7.47 -23.95 -7.82
CA LEU A 383 7.80 -22.83 -8.71
C LEU A 383 6.57 -22.32 -9.48
N GLY A 384 5.66 -23.23 -9.85
CA GLY A 384 4.38 -22.90 -10.48
C GLY A 384 3.45 -22.12 -9.54
N GLN A 385 3.29 -22.55 -8.29
CA GLN A 385 2.50 -21.80 -7.29
C GLN A 385 3.12 -20.44 -6.97
N GLN A 386 4.45 -20.34 -6.89
CA GLN A 386 5.11 -19.06 -6.69
C GLN A 386 4.88 -18.11 -7.88
N LEU A 387 4.86 -18.61 -9.13
CA LEU A 387 4.46 -17.80 -10.28
C LEU A 387 3.00 -17.34 -10.18
N THR A 388 2.10 -18.19 -9.70
CA THR A 388 0.72 -17.79 -9.41
C THR A 388 0.68 -16.66 -8.38
N VAL A 389 1.45 -16.74 -7.28
CA VAL A 389 1.60 -15.64 -6.32
C VAL A 389 2.06 -14.35 -6.99
N VAL A 390 3.02 -14.43 -7.92
CA VAL A 390 3.49 -13.24 -8.65
C VAL A 390 2.36 -12.57 -9.41
N LEU A 391 1.62 -13.37 -10.18
CA LEU A 391 0.53 -12.89 -11.01
C LEU A 391 -0.62 -12.34 -10.16
N THR A 392 -1.04 -13.09 -9.13
CA THR A 392 -2.17 -12.68 -8.29
C THR A 392 -1.83 -11.51 -7.38
N ALA A 393 -0.62 -11.41 -6.82
CA ALA A 393 -0.20 -10.24 -6.06
C ALA A 393 -0.08 -8.98 -6.93
N THR A 394 0.39 -9.12 -8.18
CA THR A 394 0.45 -8.00 -9.13
C THR A 394 -0.95 -7.55 -9.55
N LEU A 395 -1.89 -8.47 -9.77
CA LEU A 395 -3.28 -8.11 -10.09
C LEU A 395 -4.01 -7.55 -8.87
N ALA A 396 -3.74 -8.11 -7.69
CA ALA A 396 -4.32 -7.68 -6.43
C ALA A 396 -3.87 -6.26 -6.04
N SER A 397 -2.68 -5.83 -6.45
CA SER A 397 -2.21 -4.46 -6.20
C SER A 397 -3.04 -3.42 -6.93
N ILE A 398 -3.52 -3.75 -8.14
CA ILE A 398 -4.38 -2.88 -8.96
C ILE A 398 -5.77 -2.71 -8.32
N GLY A 399 -6.27 -3.76 -7.68
CA GLY A 399 -7.58 -3.80 -7.02
C GLY A 399 -7.57 -3.38 -5.55
N SER A 400 -6.40 -3.10 -4.98
CA SER A 400 -6.30 -2.74 -3.57
C SER A 400 -6.74 -1.30 -3.34
N ALA A 401 -7.59 -1.07 -2.35
CA ALA A 401 -7.93 0.28 -1.95
C ALA A 401 -6.71 0.96 -1.31
N ALA A 402 -6.47 2.23 -1.63
CA ALA A 402 -5.33 2.99 -1.14
C ALA A 402 -5.53 3.53 0.30
N ILE A 403 -6.07 2.68 1.17
CA ILE A 403 -6.45 2.97 2.56
C ILE A 403 -5.71 2.01 3.51
N PRO A 404 -5.61 2.35 4.81
CA PRO A 404 -4.90 1.51 5.77
C PRO A 404 -5.44 0.08 5.79
N SER A 405 -4.54 -0.88 5.97
CA SER A 405 -4.86 -2.32 6.11
C SER A 405 -5.52 -3.00 4.89
N ALA A 406 -5.73 -2.30 3.76
CA ALA A 406 -6.31 -2.90 2.55
C ALA A 406 -5.46 -4.03 1.96
N GLY A 407 -4.15 -4.02 2.22
CA GLY A 407 -3.22 -5.07 1.81
C GLY A 407 -3.53 -6.44 2.41
N LEU A 408 -4.11 -6.50 3.62
CA LEU A 408 -4.49 -7.74 4.30
C LEU A 408 -5.68 -8.43 3.65
N VAL A 409 -6.68 -7.66 3.23
CA VAL A 409 -7.85 -8.19 2.51
C VAL A 409 -7.43 -8.81 1.19
N MET A 410 -6.55 -8.11 0.47
CA MET A 410 -6.02 -8.61 -0.80
C MET A 410 -5.08 -9.82 -0.62
N LEU A 411 -4.39 -9.93 0.52
CA LEU A 411 -3.56 -11.09 0.83
C LEU A 411 -4.40 -12.38 0.94
N MET A 412 -5.66 -12.31 1.40
CA MET A 412 -6.56 -13.46 1.42
C MET A 412 -6.76 -14.04 0.02
N VAL A 413 -6.97 -13.18 -0.98
CA VAL A 413 -7.14 -13.59 -2.38
C VAL A 413 -5.87 -14.28 -2.89
N VAL A 414 -4.69 -13.75 -2.55
CA VAL A 414 -3.41 -14.34 -2.96
C VAL A 414 -3.19 -15.70 -2.29
N LEU A 415 -3.49 -15.86 -1.00
CA LEU A 415 -3.40 -17.13 -0.27
C LEU A 415 -4.33 -18.20 -0.89
N GLN A 416 -5.59 -17.83 -1.17
CA GLN A 416 -6.54 -18.74 -1.81
C GLN A 416 -6.08 -19.18 -3.20
N SER A 417 -5.46 -18.28 -3.97
CA SER A 417 -4.99 -18.59 -5.32
C SER A 417 -3.96 -19.72 -5.39
N VAL A 418 -3.32 -20.04 -4.26
CA VAL A 418 -2.35 -21.15 -4.14
C VAL A 418 -2.81 -22.26 -3.19
N GLY A 419 -4.08 -22.27 -2.77
CA GLY A 419 -4.67 -23.32 -1.95
C GLY A 419 -4.30 -23.24 -0.46
N LEU A 420 -4.03 -22.04 0.06
CA LEU A 420 -3.68 -21.80 1.45
C LEU A 420 -4.84 -21.16 2.22
N ASN A 421 -4.84 -21.35 3.55
CA ASN A 421 -5.88 -20.83 4.42
C ASN A 421 -5.81 -19.29 4.52
N PRO A 422 -6.87 -18.55 4.15
CA PRO A 422 -6.90 -17.09 4.26
C PRO A 422 -6.80 -16.59 5.70
N ALA A 423 -7.29 -17.35 6.68
CA ALA A 423 -7.29 -16.95 8.09
C ALA A 423 -5.88 -16.77 8.66
N TRP A 424 -4.85 -17.28 7.99
CA TRP A 424 -3.45 -17.07 8.37
C TRP A 424 -3.02 -15.59 8.38
N ILE A 425 -3.78 -14.69 7.74
CA ILE A 425 -3.54 -13.25 7.88
C ILE A 425 -3.57 -12.79 9.35
N ALA A 426 -4.34 -13.47 10.21
CA ALA A 426 -4.41 -13.16 11.64
C ALA A 426 -3.04 -13.33 12.34
N ILE A 427 -2.19 -14.22 11.83
CA ILE A 427 -0.86 -14.49 12.41
C ILE A 427 0.07 -13.29 12.21
N ILE A 428 -0.02 -12.60 11.08
CA ILE A 428 0.83 -11.44 10.75
C ILE A 428 0.17 -10.09 11.07
N LEU A 429 -1.13 -10.09 11.35
CA LEU A 429 -1.90 -8.91 11.72
C LEU A 429 -1.22 -8.03 12.77
N PRO A 430 -0.59 -8.58 13.84
CA PRO A 430 -0.01 -7.73 14.89
C PRO A 430 1.15 -6.85 14.42
N VAL A 431 1.95 -7.32 13.46
CA VAL A 431 3.07 -6.54 12.90
C VAL A 431 2.67 -5.77 11.66
N ASP A 432 1.52 -6.09 11.04
CA ASP A 432 1.07 -5.49 9.80
C ASP A 432 0.94 -3.98 9.92
N ARG A 433 0.44 -3.48 11.06
CA ARG A 433 0.23 -2.03 11.22
C ARG A 433 1.51 -1.22 11.01
N ILE A 434 2.65 -1.73 11.47
CA ILE A 434 3.95 -1.07 11.31
C ILE A 434 4.48 -1.24 9.90
N LEU A 435 4.36 -2.44 9.35
CA LEU A 435 4.77 -2.71 7.98
C LEU A 435 3.93 -1.89 6.98
N ASP A 436 2.65 -1.66 7.24
CA ASP A 436 1.74 -0.87 6.41
C ASP A 436 2.21 0.58 6.25
N MET A 437 2.67 1.19 7.33
CA MET A 437 3.29 2.52 7.29
C MET A 437 4.49 2.52 6.33
N MET A 438 5.38 1.53 6.45
CA MET A 438 6.58 1.42 5.61
C MET A 438 6.26 1.12 4.14
N ARG A 439 5.29 0.22 3.88
CA ARG A 439 4.80 -0.11 2.53
C ARG A 439 4.27 1.13 1.83
N THR A 440 3.46 1.92 2.53
CA THR A 440 2.87 3.15 2.00
C THR A 440 3.94 4.16 1.58
N VAL A 441 5.02 4.31 2.37
CA VAL A 441 6.16 5.17 1.99
C VAL A 441 6.78 4.71 0.66
N VAL A 442 7.00 3.42 0.49
CA VAL A 442 7.58 2.86 -0.74
C VAL A 442 6.63 3.04 -1.92
N ASN A 443 5.32 2.82 -1.75
CA ASN A 443 4.33 3.05 -2.80
C ASN A 443 4.37 4.50 -3.30
N VAL A 444 4.29 5.48 -2.38
CA VAL A 444 4.35 6.91 -2.72
C VAL A 444 5.70 7.29 -3.35
N THR A 445 6.80 6.67 -2.92
CA THR A 445 8.13 6.87 -3.50
C THR A 445 8.21 6.30 -4.92
N GLY A 446 7.60 5.14 -5.15
CA GLY A 446 7.47 4.50 -6.47
C GLY A 446 6.68 5.37 -7.43
N ASP A 447 5.54 5.93 -6.98
CA ASP A 447 4.72 6.84 -7.78
C ASP A 447 5.50 8.09 -8.21
N ALA A 448 6.21 8.73 -7.28
CA ALA A 448 7.07 9.88 -7.60
C ALA A 448 8.21 9.51 -8.57
N THR A 449 8.76 8.30 -8.42
CA THR A 449 9.82 7.77 -9.30
C THR A 449 9.30 7.57 -10.72
N VAL A 450 8.16 6.90 -10.86
CA VAL A 450 7.55 6.63 -12.17
C VAL A 450 7.05 7.92 -12.82
N CYS A 451 6.46 8.84 -12.06
CA CYS A 451 6.10 10.16 -12.57
C CYS A 451 7.31 10.91 -13.16
N THR A 452 8.45 10.87 -12.46
CA THR A 452 9.71 11.44 -12.94
C THR A 452 10.21 10.74 -14.22
N LEU A 453 10.16 9.41 -14.27
CA LEU A 453 10.55 8.63 -15.45
C LEU A 453 9.67 8.94 -16.66
N VAL A 454 8.36 9.00 -16.47
CA VAL A 454 7.39 9.30 -17.54
C VAL A 454 7.62 10.70 -18.09
N ASP A 455 7.85 11.70 -17.23
CA ASP A 455 8.12 13.09 -17.64
C ASP A 455 9.38 13.19 -18.52
N LYS A 456 10.49 12.65 -18.03
CA LYS A 456 11.80 12.77 -18.68
C LYS A 456 11.92 11.93 -19.96
N THR A 457 11.23 10.79 -20.01
CA THR A 457 11.21 9.97 -21.23
C THR A 457 10.17 10.46 -22.25
N SER A 458 9.19 11.26 -21.86
CA SER A 458 8.16 11.80 -22.77
C SER A 458 8.54 13.15 -23.35
N THR A 459 9.28 13.99 -22.61
CA THR A 459 9.87 15.23 -23.13
C THR A 459 10.90 15.00 -24.25
N GLY A 460 11.51 13.81 -24.32
CA GLY A 460 12.37 13.40 -25.44
C GLY A 460 11.65 13.15 -26.78
N ILE A 461 10.31 13.05 -26.78
CA ILE A 461 9.51 12.80 -28.00
C ILE A 461 9.28 14.10 -28.80
N ASN A 462 9.36 15.27 -28.16
CA ASN A 462 9.23 16.58 -28.82
C ASN A 462 10.57 17.14 -29.36
N LYS A 463 11.63 16.33 -29.38
CA LYS A 463 12.96 16.71 -29.91
C LYS A 463 13.35 16.01 -31.21
N LYS A 464 12.40 15.46 -31.97
CA LYS A 464 12.65 14.95 -33.32
C LYS A 464 11.68 15.53 -34.33
#